data_AF-A0A5J6J4G7-F1
#
_entry.id   AF-A0A5J6J4G7-F1
#
_cell.length_a   1.000
_cell.length_b   1.000
_cell.length_c   1.000
_cell.angle_alpha   90.00
_cell.angle_beta   90.00
_cell.angle_gamma   90.00
#
_symmetry.space_group_name_H-M   'P 1'
#
loop_
_entity.id
_entity.type
_entity.pdbx_description
1 polymer ?
#
loop_
_entity_poly.entity_id
_entity_poly.type
_entity_poly.pdbx_seq_one_letter_code
_entity_poly.pdbx_strand_id
1 'polypeptide(L)' 'MDEVDAPTGTEAYCAAPAAPVEPVAGPPYADCVECGRPTEYGAATPGRVLCPVCEWQDAQRSACSG' A
#
# COMPACT_ATOMS: atom_id res chain seq x y z
N MET A 1 -24.09 16.17 -23.83
CA MET A 1 -24.17 16.63 -22.43
C MET A 1 -22.75 16.61 -21.92
N ASP A 2 -22.30 17.80 -21.59
CA ASP A 2 -20.94 18.34 -21.53
C ASP A 2 -19.75 17.39 -21.44
N GLU A 3 -18.92 17.53 -22.47
CA GLU A 3 -17.49 17.28 -22.48
C GLU A 3 -16.86 17.99 -21.27
N VAL A 4 -16.39 17.22 -20.29
CA VAL A 4 -15.61 17.78 -19.17
C VAL A 4 -14.25 18.18 -19.73
N ASP A 5 -14.08 19.49 -19.92
CA ASP A 5 -12.78 20.13 -20.10
C ASP A 5 -11.85 19.69 -18.97
N ALA A 6 -10.87 18.85 -19.32
CA ALA A 6 -9.89 18.36 -18.36
C ALA A 6 -8.96 19.53 -18.00
N PRO A 7 -8.82 19.90 -16.71
CA PRO A 7 -7.98 21.02 -16.34
C PRO A 7 -6.54 20.75 -16.79
N THR A 8 -6.07 21.64 -17.68
CA THR A 8 -4.71 21.65 -18.18
C THR A 8 -3.77 22.06 -17.06
N GLY A 9 -3.24 21.04 -16.35
CA GLY A 9 -2.00 21.10 -15.61
C GLY A 9 -1.94 22.11 -14.46
N THR A 10 -1.93 21.58 -13.24
CA THR A 10 -1.33 22.19 -12.03
C THR A 10 -2.24 22.99 -11.08
N GLU A 11 -3.53 22.68 -11.01
CA GLU A 11 -4.32 22.96 -9.80
C GLU A 11 -4.66 21.64 -9.13
N ALA A 12 -3.64 21.07 -8.48
CA ALA A 12 -3.76 19.77 -7.83
C ALA A 12 -4.72 19.86 -6.64
N TYR A 13 -5.75 19.02 -6.65
CA TYR A 13 -6.60 18.77 -5.49
C TYR A 13 -5.72 18.44 -4.27
N CYS A 14 -5.69 19.35 -3.30
CA CYS A 14 -4.72 19.44 -2.20
C CYS A 14 -3.25 19.48 -2.67
N ALA A 15 -2.76 20.67 -3.04
CA ALA A 15 -1.36 20.89 -3.34
C ALA A 15 -0.48 20.59 -2.11
N ALA A 16 0.39 19.58 -2.21
CA ALA A 16 1.38 19.28 -1.18
C ALA A 16 2.48 20.37 -1.17
N PRO A 17 3.05 20.70 0.00
CA PRO A 17 4.15 21.65 0.09
C PRO A 17 5.41 21.08 -0.61
N ALA A 18 6.16 21.93 -1.30
CA ALA A 18 7.33 21.58 -2.11
C ALA A 18 8.59 21.15 -1.31
N ALA A 19 8.42 20.72 -0.06
CA ALA A 19 9.53 20.30 0.77
C ALA A 19 10.12 18.97 0.26
N PRO A 20 11.45 18.80 0.24
CA PRO A 20 12.08 17.51 -0.05
C PRO A 20 11.59 16.46 0.96
N VAL A 21 11.02 15.36 0.47
CA VAL A 21 10.67 14.21 1.31
C VAL A 21 11.88 13.30 1.37
N GLU A 22 12.61 13.37 2.48
CA GLU A 22 13.68 12.42 2.76
C GLU A 22 13.04 11.04 3.03
N PRO A 23 13.51 9.95 2.39
CA PRO A 23 13.02 8.62 2.69
C PRO A 23 13.39 8.27 4.14
N VAL A 24 12.38 8.10 4.99
CA VAL A 24 12.57 7.54 6.33
C VAL A 24 12.94 6.07 6.18
N ALA A 25 14.09 5.68 6.72
CA ALA A 25 14.42 4.28 6.91
C ALA A 25 13.45 3.70 7.95
N GLY A 26 12.48 2.90 7.49
CA GLY A 26 11.57 2.20 8.37
C GLY A 26 12.31 1.16 9.23
N PRO A 27 11.70 0.69 10.34
CA PRO A 27 12.14 -0.53 11.02
C PRO A 27 12.28 -1.68 10.01
N PRO A 28 13.10 -2.71 10.28
CA PRO A 28 13.16 -3.88 9.40
C PRO A 28 11.74 -4.42 9.21
N TYR A 29 11.28 -4.44 7.97
CA TYR A 29 9.98 -4.99 7.63
C TYR A 29 10.01 -6.51 7.83
N ALA A 30 8.91 -7.08 8.31
CA ALA A 30 8.79 -8.54 8.39
C ALA A 30 8.74 -9.12 6.98
N ASP A 31 9.31 -10.30 6.77
CA ASP A 31 9.15 -11.05 5.52
C ASP A 31 7.82 -11.81 5.51
N CYS A 32 7.12 -11.77 4.38
CA CYS A 32 5.87 -12.49 4.18
C CYS A 32 6.11 -14.01 4.19
N VAL A 33 5.38 -14.78 4.99
CA VAL A 33 5.58 -16.25 5.11
C VAL A 33 5.21 -17.02 3.84
N GLU A 34 4.37 -16.46 2.98
CA GLU A 34 3.93 -17.12 1.73
C GLU A 34 4.86 -16.84 0.55
N CYS A 35 5.46 -15.65 0.48
CA CYS A 35 6.19 -15.21 -0.71
C CYS A 35 7.57 -14.59 -0.44
N GLY A 36 7.99 -14.46 0.82
CA GLY A 36 9.30 -13.96 1.22
C GLY A 36 9.58 -12.49 0.89
N ARG A 37 8.56 -11.73 0.47
CA ARG A 37 8.68 -10.28 0.20
C ARG A 37 8.49 -9.48 1.49
N PRO A 38 9.15 -8.32 1.63
CA PRO A 38 8.94 -7.44 2.79
C PRO A 38 7.48 -6.99 2.85
N THR A 39 6.93 -7.01 4.05
CA THR A 39 5.59 -6.50 4.37
C THR A 39 5.64 -4.99 4.63
N GLU A 40 4.47 -4.36 4.81
CA GLU A 40 4.39 -2.99 5.31
C GLU A 40 4.53 -2.91 6.84
N TYR A 41 4.47 -4.05 7.52
CA TYR A 41 4.53 -4.15 8.98
C TYR A 41 5.98 -4.29 9.43
N GLY A 42 6.35 -3.55 10.48
CA GLY A 42 7.64 -3.75 11.13
C GLY A 42 7.75 -5.14 11.74
N ALA A 43 8.93 -5.75 11.71
CA ALA A 43 9.21 -7.06 12.29
C ALA A 43 8.89 -7.16 13.80
N ALA A 44 8.75 -6.03 14.47
CA ALA A 44 8.33 -5.93 15.87
C ALA A 44 6.81 -6.08 16.09
N THR A 45 5.99 -6.14 15.02
CA THR A 45 4.53 -6.30 15.11
C THR A 45 4.16 -7.79 15.07
N PRO A 46 3.86 -8.44 16.22
CA PRO A 46 3.50 -9.85 16.25
C PRO A 46 2.13 -10.11 15.62
N GLY A 47 1.99 -11.24 14.92
CA GLY A 47 0.69 -11.78 14.49
C GLY A 47 0.22 -11.41 13.08
N ARG A 48 0.94 -10.57 12.33
CA ARG A 48 0.59 -10.27 10.94
C ARG A 48 1.77 -10.53 10.01
N VAL A 49 1.84 -11.76 9.51
CA VAL A 49 2.98 -12.31 8.75
C VAL A 49 2.73 -12.36 7.24
N LEU A 50 1.60 -11.83 6.77
CA LEU A 50 1.27 -11.77 5.34
C LEU A 50 1.44 -10.34 4.82
N CYS A 51 1.96 -10.21 3.61
CA CYS A 51 1.94 -8.94 2.90
C CYS A 51 0.50 -8.63 2.44
N PRO A 52 0.16 -7.35 2.18
CA PRO A 52 -1.21 -6.94 1.83
C PRO A 52 -1.82 -7.70 0.65
N VAL A 53 -0.97 -8.10 -0.31
CA VAL A 53 -1.38 -8.92 -1.46
C VAL A 53 -1.81 -10.33 -1.04
N CYS A 54 -1.00 -10.98 -0.19
CA CYS A 54 -1.30 -12.33 0.28
C CYS A 54 -2.50 -12.34 1.23
N GLU A 55 -2.65 -11.32 2.07
CA GLU A 55 -3.84 -11.17 2.93
C GLU A 55 -5.13 -11.10 2.10
N TRP A 56 -5.14 -10.30 1.03
CA TRP A 56 -6.31 -10.20 0.15
C TRP A 56 -6.59 -11.51 -0.60
N GLN A 57 -5.56 -12.21 -1.09
CA GLN A 57 -5.73 -13.49 -1.77
C GLN A 57 -6.30 -14.56 -0.84
N ASP A 58 -5.84 -14.62 0.40
CA ASP A 58 -6.33 -15.58 1.39
C ASP A 58 -7.79 -15.31 1.76
N ALA A 59 -8.15 -14.04 1.94
CA ALA A 59 -9.53 -13.62 2.17
C ALA A 59 -10.44 -13.98 0.98
N GLN A 60 -9.98 -13.74 -0.26
CA GLN A 60 -10.74 -14.10 -1.46
C GLN A 60 -10.92 -15.61 -1.60
N ARG A 61 -9.88 -16.39 -1.32
CA ARG A 61 -9.96 -17.86 -1.33
C ARG A 61 -10.99 -18.35 -0.32
N SER A 62 -10.89 -17.88 0.92
CA SER A 62 -11.81 -18.23 2.01
C SER A 62 -13.26 -17.87 1.68
N ALA A 63 -13.48 -16.76 0.95
CA ALA A 63 -14.82 -16.34 0.51
C ALA A 63 -15.39 -17.22 -0.63
N CYS A 64 -14.54 -17.88 -1.43
CA CYS A 64 -14.94 -18.60 -2.64
C CYS A 64 -14.74 -20.13 -2.56
N SER A 65 -14.28 -20.67 -1.44
CA SER A 65 -14.04 -22.12 -1.25
C SER A 65 -15.24 -22.89 -0.67
N GLY A 66 -16.46 -22.45 -0.98
CA GLY A 66 -17.73 -23.06 -0.56
C GLY A 66 -18.16 -24.25 -1.42
#